data_AF-A0AAW4PG47-F1
#
_entry.id   AF-A0AAW4PG47-F1
#
_cell.length_a   1.000
_cell.length_b   1.000
_cell.length_c   1.000
_cell.angle_alpha   90.00
_cell.angle_beta   90.00
_cell.angle_gamma   90.00
#
_symmetry.space_group_name_H-M   'P 1'
#
loop_
_entity.id
_entity.type
_entity.pdbx_description
1 polymer ?
#
loop_
_entity_poly.entity_id
_entity_poly.type
_entity_poly.pdbx_seq_one_letter_code
_entity_poly.pdbx_strand_id
1 'polypeptide(L)'
;MATNPLTDEQVVIRETINNLVDSARLDVLRALAEQAQTPSAINAQGVVTRQTASDHLARFTERGLTKPVAEQCGYELTAGGKITLEAIETCLDVLDTDQLACLTRSTHALNVLNSLAAGSARPHELARAGADAPSRSTVQRMLNMCEAQGWSSTTGGTHRLTPAGQTVLDAYNDLALSIEQVVEKAPWLQRLDQCRSDLPVQALADAKVVTSCPDSPGIVFGAALDLCDPQLDQFRALTSIYNPPLFRAYNRLLKWGLPGEAIVDNFVYEKLHAQGLEHFLDDSEFADFDIGWLEEQLTLGIGLYDDRKVTIGAYNETGDATHIAMLVSTNQTVVDWGIDLYNTYWERAHRKAEQAPKVVSG
;
A
#
# COMPACT_ATOMS: atom_id res chain seq x y z
N MET A 1 -11.44 10.98 7.16
CA MET A 1 -10.43 12.00 6.76
C MET A 1 -9.10 11.34 7.02
N ALA A 2 -8.14 11.52 6.12
CA ALA A 2 -6.82 10.92 6.26
C ALA A 2 -5.75 12.01 6.18
N THR A 3 -4.60 11.79 6.80
CA THR A 3 -3.44 12.69 6.66
C THR A 3 -2.44 12.04 5.72
N ASN A 4 -2.00 12.75 4.68
CA ASN A 4 -0.90 12.28 3.84
C ASN A 4 0.44 12.63 4.52
N PRO A 5 1.24 11.66 5.00
CA PRO A 5 2.48 11.97 5.71
C PRO A 5 3.60 12.53 4.82
N LEU A 6 3.43 12.57 3.50
CA LEU A 6 4.38 13.19 2.57
C LEU A 6 4.20 14.70 2.47
N THR A 7 2.98 15.20 2.70
CA THR A 7 2.63 16.62 2.54
C THR A 7 2.07 17.25 3.81
N ASP A 8 1.83 16.45 4.86
CA ASP A 8 1.08 16.82 6.07
C ASP A 8 -0.34 17.37 5.79
N GLU A 9 -0.86 17.13 4.58
CA GLU A 9 -2.19 17.57 4.15
C GLU A 9 -3.26 16.63 4.73
N GLN A 10 -4.26 17.20 5.41
CA GLN A 10 -5.51 16.48 5.71
C GLN A 10 -6.41 16.46 4.48
N VAL A 11 -6.79 15.26 4.05
CA VAL A 11 -7.66 15.04 2.90
C VAL A 11 -8.98 14.40 3.31
N VAL A 12 -10.06 14.84 2.65
CA VAL A 12 -11.37 14.20 2.73
C VAL A 12 -11.42 13.15 1.61
N ILE A 13 -11.41 11.86 1.97
CA ILE A 13 -11.33 10.74 1.01
C ILE A 13 -12.38 10.84 -0.10
N ARG A 14 -13.63 11.13 0.27
CA ARG A 14 -14.72 11.39 -0.69
C ARG A 14 -14.35 12.46 -1.73
N GLU A 15 -13.73 13.56 -1.31
CA GLU A 15 -13.34 14.65 -2.21
C GLU A 15 -12.12 14.27 -3.05
N THR A 16 -11.20 13.47 -2.49
CA THR A 16 -10.10 12.88 -3.26
C THR A 16 -10.63 12.02 -4.40
N ILE A 17 -11.59 11.12 -4.11
CA ILE A 17 -12.27 10.30 -5.12
C ILE A 17 -12.97 11.20 -6.14
N ASN A 18 -13.80 12.15 -5.70
CA ASN A 18 -14.50 13.06 -6.60
C ASN A 18 -13.53 13.79 -7.54
N ASN A 19 -12.42 14.29 -7.01
CA ASN A 19 -11.44 15.03 -7.79
C ASN A 19 -10.73 14.14 -8.83
N LEU A 20 -10.61 12.84 -8.59
CA LEU A 20 -10.06 11.89 -9.55
C LEU A 20 -11.06 11.63 -10.69
N VAL A 21 -12.33 11.36 -10.36
CA VAL A 21 -13.35 10.89 -11.31
C VAL A 21 -14.10 12.01 -12.04
N ASP A 22 -14.30 13.18 -11.41
CA ASP A 22 -15.02 14.33 -11.97
C ASP A 22 -14.07 15.27 -12.75
N SER A 23 -12.89 14.78 -13.13
CA SER A 23 -11.89 15.51 -13.91
C SER A 23 -11.05 14.56 -14.78
N ALA A 24 -10.23 15.11 -15.67
CA ALA A 24 -9.33 14.32 -16.52
C ALA A 24 -8.16 13.67 -15.74
N ARG A 25 -8.13 13.75 -14.40
CA ARG A 25 -7.09 13.15 -13.56
C ARG A 25 -7.08 11.63 -13.65
N LEU A 26 -8.24 10.99 -13.66
CA LEU A 26 -8.32 9.54 -13.82
C LEU A 26 -7.73 9.11 -15.17
N ASP A 27 -8.01 9.83 -16.25
CA ASP A 27 -7.46 9.51 -17.57
C ASP A 27 -5.92 9.71 -17.63
N VAL A 28 -5.38 10.68 -16.89
CA VAL A 28 -3.92 10.82 -16.73
C VAL A 28 -3.32 9.63 -15.96
N LEU A 29 -3.99 9.11 -14.92
CA LEU A 29 -3.52 7.90 -14.23
C LEU A 29 -3.60 6.67 -15.14
N ARG A 30 -4.69 6.51 -15.90
CA ARG A 30 -4.87 5.42 -16.89
C ARG A 30 -3.77 5.42 -17.94
N ALA A 31 -3.33 6.60 -18.40
CA ALA A 31 -2.24 6.70 -19.37
C ALA A 31 -0.90 6.11 -18.86
N LEU A 32 -0.72 6.01 -17.55
CA LEU A 32 0.46 5.46 -16.89
C LEU A 32 0.34 3.97 -16.54
N ALA A 33 -0.82 3.34 -16.77
CA ALA A 33 -1.10 1.98 -16.28
C ALA A 33 -0.11 0.93 -16.80
N GLU A 34 0.29 1.04 -18.07
CA GLU A 34 1.11 0.03 -18.75
C GLU A 34 2.60 0.40 -18.81
N GLN A 35 2.92 1.69 -18.83
CA GLN A 35 4.29 2.16 -19.03
C GLN A 35 4.46 3.60 -18.57
N ALA A 36 5.72 3.99 -18.35
CA ALA A 36 6.07 5.37 -18.09
C ALA A 36 5.65 6.30 -19.25
N GLN A 37 5.15 7.48 -18.91
CA GLN A 37 4.75 8.50 -19.89
C GLN A 37 5.35 9.87 -19.56
N THR A 38 5.64 10.63 -20.62
CA THR A 38 5.95 12.06 -20.48
C THR A 38 4.67 12.89 -20.57
N PRO A 39 4.64 14.13 -20.03
CA PRO A 39 3.50 15.04 -20.25
C PRO A 39 3.18 15.28 -21.73
N SER A 40 4.19 15.24 -22.60
CA SER A 40 4.02 15.38 -24.05
C SER A 40 3.33 14.16 -24.68
N ALA A 41 3.65 12.95 -24.19
CA ALA A 41 3.04 11.71 -24.68
C ALA A 41 1.56 11.61 -24.27
N ILE A 42 1.23 11.99 -23.03
CA ILE A 42 -0.16 12.08 -22.55
C ILE A 42 -0.96 13.09 -23.39
N ASN A 43 -0.35 14.24 -23.71
CA ASN A 43 -0.97 15.23 -24.60
C ASN A 43 -1.17 14.69 -26.03
N ALA A 44 -0.25 13.90 -26.55
CA ALA A 44 -0.38 13.29 -27.88
C ALA A 44 -1.53 12.26 -27.96
N GLN A 45 -1.90 11.65 -26.84
CA GLN A 45 -3.07 10.77 -26.73
C GLN A 45 -4.40 11.54 -26.70
N GLY A 46 -4.37 12.88 -26.61
CA GLY A 46 -5.57 13.72 -26.59
C GLY A 46 -6.28 13.78 -25.24
N VAL A 47 -5.66 13.25 -24.17
CA VAL A 47 -6.25 13.19 -22.82
C VAL A 47 -6.41 14.60 -22.23
N VAL A 48 -5.32 15.35 -22.16
CA VAL A 48 -5.29 16.74 -21.64
C VAL A 48 -4.16 17.52 -22.33
N THR A 49 -4.15 18.84 -22.17
CA THR A 49 -3.01 19.65 -22.62
C THR A 49 -1.72 19.23 -21.90
N ARG A 50 -0.56 19.42 -22.53
CA ARG A 50 0.74 19.15 -21.90
C ARG A 50 0.92 19.83 -20.55
N GLN A 51 0.47 21.07 -20.40
CA GLN A 51 0.56 21.81 -19.12
C GLN A 51 -0.30 21.13 -18.06
N THR A 52 -1.55 20.80 -18.39
CA THR A 52 -2.47 20.10 -17.49
C THR A 52 -1.95 18.72 -17.08
N ALA A 53 -1.37 17.95 -18.02
CA ALA A 53 -0.71 16.68 -17.70
C ALA A 53 0.42 16.90 -16.69
N SER A 54 1.28 17.89 -16.92
CA SER A 54 2.38 18.23 -16.01
C SER A 54 1.88 18.59 -14.61
N ASP A 55 0.82 19.39 -14.51
CA ASP A 55 0.26 19.82 -13.22
C ASP A 55 -0.36 18.64 -12.45
N HIS A 56 -1.02 17.72 -13.16
CA HIS A 56 -1.59 16.51 -12.55
C HIS A 56 -0.51 15.55 -12.08
N LEU A 57 0.51 15.30 -12.89
CA LEU A 57 1.66 14.44 -12.55
C LEU A 57 2.45 14.98 -11.36
N ALA A 58 2.65 16.30 -11.27
CA ALA A 58 3.29 16.93 -10.11
C ALA A 58 2.49 16.65 -8.82
N ARG A 59 1.17 16.86 -8.84
CA ARG A 59 0.30 16.59 -7.68
C ARG A 59 0.23 15.11 -7.31
N PHE A 60 0.24 14.22 -8.30
CA PHE A 60 0.31 12.78 -8.05
C PHE A 60 1.63 12.39 -7.41
N THR A 61 2.74 13.01 -7.84
CA THR A 61 4.07 12.77 -7.26
C THR A 61 4.15 13.27 -5.82
N GLU A 62 3.66 14.48 -5.53
CA GLU A 62 3.57 15.01 -4.16
C GLU A 62 2.80 14.07 -3.21
N ARG A 63 1.77 13.40 -3.74
CA ARG A 63 0.93 12.46 -2.98
C ARG A 63 1.45 11.02 -2.98
N GLY A 64 2.58 10.75 -3.61
CA GLY A 64 3.20 9.43 -3.66
C GLY A 64 2.55 8.44 -4.63
N LEU A 65 1.72 8.90 -5.58
CA LEU A 65 1.03 8.06 -6.57
C LEU A 65 1.86 7.84 -7.85
N THR A 66 2.75 8.78 -8.17
CA THR A 66 3.66 8.66 -9.31
C THR A 66 5.08 9.00 -8.89
N LYS A 67 6.07 8.53 -9.65
CA LYS A 67 7.47 8.93 -9.46
C LYS A 67 8.13 9.25 -10.80
N PRO A 68 9.11 10.18 -10.84
CA PRO A 68 9.83 10.49 -12.06
C PRO A 68 10.79 9.36 -12.44
N VAL A 69 10.88 9.06 -13.73
CA VAL A 69 11.82 8.11 -14.31
C VAL A 69 12.98 8.90 -14.93
N ALA A 70 14.15 8.85 -14.29
CA ALA A 70 15.30 9.70 -14.60
C ALA A 70 15.79 9.56 -16.06
N GLU A 71 15.73 8.36 -16.63
CA GLU A 71 16.25 8.09 -17.98
C GLU A 71 15.33 8.59 -19.10
N GLN A 72 14.02 8.73 -18.84
CA GLN A 72 13.02 8.98 -19.87
C GLN A 72 12.33 10.35 -19.77
N CYS A 73 12.70 11.17 -18.78
CA CYS A 73 11.97 12.41 -18.44
C CYS A 73 10.45 12.17 -18.30
N GLY A 74 10.08 10.95 -17.89
CA GLY A 74 8.71 10.47 -17.78
C GLY A 74 8.32 10.27 -16.33
N TYR A 75 7.09 9.83 -16.13
CA TYR A 75 6.52 9.45 -14.85
C TYR A 75 6.01 8.02 -14.99
N GLU A 76 6.07 7.24 -13.90
CA GLU A 76 5.41 5.95 -13.78
C GLU A 76 4.58 5.90 -12.50
N LEU A 77 3.66 4.94 -12.42
CA LEU A 77 2.90 4.70 -11.20
C LEU A 77 3.82 4.15 -10.11
N THR A 78 3.57 4.56 -8.88
CA THR A 78 4.05 3.81 -7.72
C THR A 78 3.08 2.67 -7.42
N ALA A 79 3.39 1.79 -6.46
CA ALA A 79 2.40 0.82 -5.97
C ALA A 79 1.12 1.53 -5.47
N GLY A 80 1.26 2.66 -4.77
CA GLY A 80 0.11 3.47 -4.33
C GLY A 80 -0.73 4.03 -5.48
N GLY A 81 -0.09 4.47 -6.57
CA GLY A 81 -0.79 4.92 -7.78
C GLY A 81 -1.53 3.79 -8.49
N LYS A 82 -0.91 2.61 -8.60
CA LYS A 82 -1.53 1.44 -9.21
C LYS A 82 -2.72 0.93 -8.39
N ILE A 83 -2.57 0.80 -7.07
CA ILE A 83 -3.66 0.43 -6.15
C ILE A 83 -4.82 1.43 -6.27
N THR A 84 -4.52 2.73 -6.33
CA THR A 84 -5.55 3.77 -6.53
C THR A 84 -6.32 3.55 -7.82
N LEU A 85 -5.61 3.30 -8.93
CA LEU A 85 -6.21 3.06 -10.22
C LEU A 85 -7.07 1.78 -10.20
N GLU A 86 -6.52 0.66 -9.74
CA GLU A 86 -7.23 -0.63 -9.66
C GLU A 86 -8.47 -0.56 -8.76
N ALA A 87 -8.39 0.11 -7.61
CA ALA A 87 -9.54 0.30 -6.72
C ALA A 87 -10.64 1.15 -7.40
N ILE A 88 -10.27 2.16 -8.17
CA ILE A 88 -11.24 2.96 -8.93
C ILE A 88 -11.86 2.12 -10.04
N GLU A 89 -11.07 1.40 -10.84
CA GLU A 89 -11.62 0.56 -11.92
C GLU A 89 -12.54 -0.53 -11.37
N THR A 90 -12.16 -1.18 -10.26
CA THR A 90 -13.01 -2.18 -9.58
C THR A 90 -14.33 -1.58 -9.11
N CYS A 91 -14.30 -0.34 -8.60
CA CYS A 91 -15.51 0.40 -8.26
C CYS A 91 -16.34 0.73 -9.52
N LEU A 92 -15.67 1.08 -10.63
CA LEU A 92 -16.30 1.41 -11.89
C LEU A 92 -16.94 0.21 -12.62
N ASP A 93 -16.57 -1.02 -12.26
CA ASP A 93 -17.28 -2.24 -12.70
C ASP A 93 -18.69 -2.35 -12.11
N VAL A 94 -18.96 -1.65 -11.00
CA VAL A 94 -20.26 -1.65 -10.30
C VAL A 94 -21.09 -0.41 -10.62
N LEU A 95 -20.45 0.74 -10.82
CA LEU A 95 -21.11 2.01 -11.13
C LEU A 95 -20.33 2.82 -12.15
N ASP A 96 -21.00 3.55 -13.03
CA ASP A 96 -20.28 4.39 -14.00
C ASP A 96 -19.64 5.64 -13.36
N THR A 97 -18.79 6.33 -14.11
CA THR A 97 -18.07 7.53 -13.64
C THR A 97 -19.02 8.64 -13.19
N ASP A 98 -20.15 8.82 -13.88
CA ASP A 98 -21.13 9.87 -13.55
C ASP A 98 -21.86 9.54 -12.24
N GLN A 99 -22.20 8.28 -12.03
CA GLN A 99 -22.78 7.77 -10.79
C GLN A 99 -21.81 7.95 -9.62
N LEU A 100 -20.53 7.60 -9.79
CA LEU A 100 -19.51 7.74 -8.75
C LEU A 100 -19.27 9.21 -8.42
N ALA A 101 -19.12 10.06 -9.44
CA ALA A 101 -19.01 11.51 -9.26
C ALA A 101 -20.25 12.09 -8.55
N CYS A 102 -21.45 11.60 -8.87
CA CYS A 102 -22.68 12.04 -8.22
C CYS A 102 -22.69 11.69 -6.72
N LEU A 103 -22.30 10.46 -6.38
CA LEU A 103 -22.18 9.98 -5.00
C LEU A 103 -21.15 10.79 -4.20
N THR A 104 -20.02 11.13 -4.81
CA THR A 104 -18.91 11.78 -4.10
C THR A 104 -19.06 13.29 -3.99
N ARG A 105 -19.88 13.93 -4.84
CA ARG A 105 -20.05 15.40 -4.87
C ARG A 105 -20.60 15.98 -3.58
N SER A 106 -21.43 15.23 -2.85
CA SER A 106 -21.99 15.65 -1.56
C SER A 106 -21.90 14.55 -0.52
N THR A 107 -21.62 14.91 0.74
CA THR A 107 -21.68 13.98 1.88
C THR A 107 -23.09 13.42 2.09
N HIS A 108 -24.12 14.15 1.66
CA HIS A 108 -25.52 13.77 1.91
C HIS A 108 -25.96 12.52 1.14
N ALA A 109 -25.42 12.26 -0.06
CA ALA A 109 -25.78 11.09 -0.85
C ALA A 109 -25.39 9.79 -0.11
N LEU A 110 -24.13 9.72 0.32
CA LEU A 110 -23.58 8.60 1.09
C LEU A 110 -24.26 8.46 2.46
N ASN A 111 -24.53 9.57 3.15
CA ASN A 111 -25.26 9.52 4.43
C ASN A 111 -26.67 8.91 4.28
N VAL A 112 -27.36 9.20 3.17
CA VAL A 112 -28.66 8.60 2.87
C VAL A 112 -28.52 7.10 2.62
N LEU A 113 -27.57 6.68 1.78
CA LEU A 113 -27.34 5.24 1.52
C LEU A 113 -26.95 4.48 2.79
N ASN A 114 -26.03 5.01 3.59
CA ASN A 114 -25.63 4.43 4.87
C ASN A 114 -26.81 4.30 5.84
N SER A 115 -27.67 5.32 5.90
CA SER A 115 -28.88 5.25 6.74
C SER A 115 -29.84 4.17 6.26
N LEU A 116 -30.00 4.02 4.94
CA LEU A 116 -30.86 3.00 4.34
C LEU A 116 -30.29 1.58 4.45
N ALA A 117 -28.96 1.43 4.52
CA ALA A 117 -28.28 0.18 4.79
C ALA A 117 -28.52 -0.29 6.24
N ALA A 118 -28.54 0.64 7.20
CA ALA A 118 -28.86 0.35 8.59
C ALA A 118 -30.35 -0.03 8.81
N GLY A 119 -31.24 0.43 7.93
CA GLY A 119 -32.66 0.08 7.98
C GLY A 119 -33.52 0.94 7.07
N SER A 120 -34.80 0.58 6.94
CA SER A 120 -35.74 1.41 6.18
C SER A 120 -36.02 2.73 6.89
N ALA A 121 -36.08 3.84 6.16
CA ALA A 121 -36.27 5.17 6.74
C ALA A 121 -37.28 6.03 5.96
N ARG A 122 -37.96 6.93 6.67
CA ARG A 122 -38.80 7.97 6.07
C ARG A 122 -38.00 9.26 5.86
N PRO A 123 -38.35 10.11 4.86
CA PRO A 123 -37.59 11.33 4.57
C PRO A 123 -37.42 12.28 5.77
N HIS A 124 -38.41 12.36 6.64
CA HIS A 124 -38.37 13.23 7.82
C HIS A 124 -37.47 12.71 8.95
N GLU A 125 -37.19 11.40 8.97
CA GLU A 125 -36.26 10.77 9.92
C GLU A 125 -34.83 11.08 9.51
N LEU A 126 -34.54 10.97 8.21
CA LEU A 126 -33.24 11.35 7.62
C LEU A 126 -32.93 12.85 7.79
N ALA A 127 -33.94 13.71 7.67
CA ALA A 127 -33.81 15.15 7.87
C ALA A 127 -33.66 15.57 9.36
N ARG A 128 -33.68 14.62 10.31
CA ARG A 128 -33.53 14.86 11.75
C ARG A 128 -32.33 14.13 12.37
N ALA A 129 -31.51 13.48 11.55
CA ALA A 129 -30.46 12.57 12.00
C ALA A 129 -29.23 13.22 12.67
N GLY A 130 -29.23 14.53 12.93
CA GLY A 130 -28.12 15.20 13.63
C GLY A 130 -28.10 16.72 13.47
N ALA A 131 -27.08 17.37 14.04
CA ALA A 131 -26.87 18.82 13.95
C ALA A 131 -26.56 19.29 12.51
N ASP A 132 -25.93 18.43 11.71
CA ASP A 132 -25.61 18.69 10.29
C ASP A 132 -26.62 18.03 9.33
N ALA A 133 -27.85 17.80 9.80
CA ALA A 133 -28.86 17.15 8.99
C ALA A 133 -29.22 18.02 7.76
N PRO A 134 -29.21 17.45 6.54
CA PRO A 134 -29.60 18.18 5.35
C PRO A 134 -31.05 18.68 5.44
N SER A 135 -31.34 19.75 4.72
CA SER A 135 -32.72 20.22 4.56
C SER A 135 -33.61 19.11 3.98
N ARG A 136 -34.92 19.16 4.26
CA ARG A 136 -35.89 18.20 3.70
C ARG A 136 -35.84 18.15 2.17
N SER A 137 -35.64 19.29 1.51
CA SER A 137 -35.50 19.34 0.05
C SER A 137 -34.24 18.64 -0.44
N THR A 138 -33.12 18.76 0.27
CA THR A 138 -31.89 18.03 -0.02
C THR A 138 -32.06 16.53 0.17
N VAL A 139 -32.67 16.09 1.29
CA VAL A 139 -32.97 14.67 1.52
C VAL A 139 -33.84 14.11 0.41
N GLN A 140 -34.94 14.80 0.05
CA GLN A 140 -35.84 14.33 -1.00
C GLN A 140 -35.10 14.24 -2.35
N ARG A 141 -34.24 15.22 -2.66
CA ARG A 141 -33.42 15.19 -3.87
C ARG A 141 -32.49 13.97 -3.91
N MET A 142 -31.82 13.66 -2.80
CA MET A 142 -30.93 12.49 -2.72
C MET A 142 -31.69 11.17 -2.79
N LEU A 143 -32.86 11.07 -2.15
CA LEU A 143 -33.71 9.88 -2.23
C LEU A 143 -34.21 9.65 -3.66
N ASN A 144 -34.70 10.70 -4.33
CA ASN A 144 -35.16 10.61 -5.72
C ASN A 144 -34.01 10.19 -6.66
N MET A 145 -32.79 10.70 -6.42
CA MET A 145 -31.61 10.28 -7.15
C MET A 145 -31.31 8.78 -6.92
N CYS A 146 -31.32 8.32 -5.67
CA CYS A 146 -31.10 6.90 -5.36
C CYS A 146 -32.18 6.00 -5.99
N GLU A 147 -33.44 6.43 -6.01
CA GLU A 147 -34.53 5.68 -6.65
C GLU A 147 -34.39 5.65 -8.18
N ALA A 148 -34.03 6.78 -8.79
CA ALA A 148 -33.81 6.86 -10.23
C ALA A 148 -32.67 5.96 -10.70
N GLN A 149 -31.65 5.77 -9.86
CA GLN A 149 -30.53 4.86 -10.09
C GLN A 149 -30.82 3.41 -9.65
N GLY A 150 -32.00 3.13 -9.08
CA GLY A 150 -32.38 1.81 -8.60
C GLY A 150 -31.68 1.37 -7.30
N TRP A 151 -30.96 2.26 -6.62
CA TRP A 151 -30.25 2.00 -5.36
C TRP A 151 -31.18 1.97 -4.16
N SER A 152 -32.32 2.65 -4.24
CA SER A 152 -33.37 2.59 -3.23
C SER A 152 -34.73 2.36 -3.85
N SER A 153 -35.68 1.94 -3.02
CA SER A 153 -37.08 1.77 -3.39
C SER A 153 -37.99 2.32 -2.30
N THR A 154 -39.16 2.83 -2.69
CA THR A 154 -40.18 3.31 -1.75
C THR A 154 -41.39 2.40 -1.72
N THR A 155 -41.85 2.10 -0.51
CA THR A 155 -43.16 1.47 -0.28
C THR A 155 -43.83 2.17 0.90
N GLY A 156 -45.05 2.68 0.69
CA GLY A 156 -45.81 3.37 1.75
C GLY A 156 -45.09 4.58 2.35
N GLY A 157 -44.34 5.34 1.54
CA GLY A 157 -43.57 6.51 1.98
C GLY A 157 -42.32 6.19 2.82
N THR A 158 -41.94 4.91 2.87
CA THR A 158 -40.72 4.44 3.55
C THR A 158 -39.75 3.95 2.50
N HIS A 159 -38.52 4.47 2.53
CA HIS A 159 -37.45 4.09 1.62
C HIS A 159 -36.65 2.93 2.21
N ARG A 160 -36.15 2.04 1.36
CA ARG A 160 -35.23 0.95 1.70
C ARG A 160 -34.15 0.84 0.63
N LEU A 161 -32.94 0.47 1.05
CA LEU A 161 -31.87 0.11 0.12
C LEU A 161 -32.22 -1.16 -0.66
N THR A 162 -31.99 -1.15 -1.97
CA THR A 162 -32.13 -2.36 -2.80
C THR A 162 -30.85 -3.20 -2.72
N PRO A 163 -30.86 -4.47 -3.19
CA PRO A 163 -29.63 -5.24 -3.33
C PRO A 163 -28.58 -4.53 -4.20
N ALA A 164 -28.99 -3.89 -5.29
CA ALA A 164 -28.10 -3.10 -6.14
C ALA A 164 -27.51 -1.89 -5.38
N GLY A 165 -28.32 -1.21 -4.57
CA GLY A 165 -27.84 -0.12 -3.71
C GLY A 165 -26.85 -0.59 -2.65
N GLN A 166 -27.01 -1.81 -2.12
CA GLN A 166 -26.05 -2.41 -1.20
C GLN A 166 -24.72 -2.68 -1.91
N THR A 167 -24.74 -3.30 -3.09
CA THR A 167 -23.52 -3.53 -3.89
C THR A 167 -22.78 -2.23 -4.22
N VAL A 168 -23.50 -1.16 -4.58
CA VAL A 168 -22.90 0.16 -4.83
C VAL A 168 -22.27 0.74 -3.57
N LEU A 169 -22.94 0.63 -2.42
CA LEU A 169 -22.42 1.13 -1.16
C LEU A 169 -21.17 0.36 -0.72
N ASP A 170 -21.18 -0.95 -0.87
CA ASP A 170 -20.03 -1.81 -0.55
C ASP A 170 -18.83 -1.48 -1.45
N ALA A 171 -19.05 -1.39 -2.77
CA ALA A 171 -18.01 -1.00 -3.73
C ALA A 171 -17.42 0.39 -3.44
N TYR A 172 -18.25 1.35 -3.03
CA TYR A 172 -17.76 2.66 -2.60
C TYR A 172 -16.94 2.59 -1.31
N ASN A 173 -17.39 1.82 -0.31
CA ASN A 173 -16.68 1.69 0.96
C ASN A 173 -15.31 1.02 0.77
N ASP A 174 -15.23 -0.01 -0.08
CA ASP A 174 -13.99 -0.67 -0.44
C ASP A 174 -13.01 0.27 -1.16
N LEU A 175 -13.50 1.06 -2.10
CA LEU A 175 -12.72 2.12 -2.76
C LEU A 175 -12.24 3.15 -1.72
N ALA A 176 -13.14 3.66 -0.89
CA ALA A 176 -12.81 4.69 0.10
C ALA A 176 -11.74 4.20 1.08
N LEU A 177 -11.88 2.98 1.60
CA LEU A 177 -10.88 2.37 2.47
C LEU A 177 -9.54 2.21 1.75
N SER A 178 -9.54 1.74 0.50
CA SER A 178 -8.31 1.57 -0.28
C SER A 178 -7.58 2.90 -0.49
N ILE A 179 -8.30 3.97 -0.86
CA ILE A 179 -7.73 5.31 -1.04
C ILE A 179 -7.24 5.89 0.29
N GLU A 180 -7.93 5.62 1.40
CA GLU A 180 -7.48 6.00 2.73
C GLU A 180 -6.14 5.33 3.06
N GLN A 181 -6.01 4.03 2.85
CA GLN A 181 -4.74 3.31 3.08
C GLN A 181 -3.63 3.79 2.14
N VAL A 182 -3.93 4.10 0.88
CA VAL A 182 -2.94 4.67 -0.03
C VAL A 182 -2.42 6.02 0.48
N VAL A 183 -3.31 6.89 0.97
CA VAL A 183 -2.94 8.19 1.51
C VAL A 183 -2.11 8.06 2.78
N GLU A 184 -2.56 7.28 3.76
CA GLU A 184 -1.89 7.19 5.05
C GLU A 184 -0.56 6.43 4.97
N LYS A 185 -0.46 5.44 4.08
CA LYS A 185 0.75 4.65 3.89
C LYS A 185 1.57 5.12 2.68
N ALA A 186 1.30 6.31 2.15
CA ALA A 186 2.01 6.87 0.99
C ALA A 186 3.55 6.83 1.12
N PRO A 187 4.17 7.09 2.29
CA PRO A 187 5.62 6.91 2.44
C PRO A 187 6.10 5.50 2.16
N TRP A 188 5.33 4.48 2.49
CA TRP A 188 5.74 3.10 2.24
C TRP A 188 5.38 2.66 0.82
N LEU A 189 4.15 2.90 0.37
CA LEU A 189 3.65 2.47 -0.94
C LEU A 189 4.36 3.10 -2.12
N GLN A 190 4.84 4.35 -2.00
CA GLN A 190 5.57 4.99 -3.10
C GLN A 190 6.91 4.30 -3.43
N ARG A 191 7.42 3.48 -2.50
CA ARG A 191 8.74 2.85 -2.55
C ARG A 191 8.69 1.37 -2.96
N LEU A 192 7.51 0.78 -2.93
CA LEU A 192 7.32 -0.59 -3.37
C LEU A 192 7.29 -0.66 -4.90
N ASP A 193 7.73 -1.81 -5.41
CA ASP A 193 7.54 -2.16 -6.81
C ASP A 193 6.03 -2.16 -7.14
N GLN A 194 5.68 -1.55 -8.28
CA GLN A 194 4.32 -1.48 -8.79
C GLN A 194 3.76 -2.87 -9.19
N CYS A 195 4.60 -3.90 -9.31
CA CYS A 195 4.13 -5.26 -9.64
C CYS A 195 3.38 -5.98 -8.50
N ARG A 196 3.23 -5.37 -7.32
CA ARG A 196 2.61 -5.98 -6.13
C ARG A 196 1.08 -5.86 -6.10
N SER A 197 0.39 -6.53 -7.03
CA SER A 197 -1.08 -6.57 -7.12
C SER A 197 -1.76 -7.43 -6.03
N ASP A 198 -0.99 -8.20 -5.27
CA ASP A 198 -1.44 -9.13 -4.23
C ASP A 198 -1.49 -8.50 -2.83
N LEU A 199 -1.06 -7.25 -2.67
CA LEU A 199 -1.05 -6.56 -1.39
C LEU A 199 -2.48 -6.43 -0.81
N PRO A 200 -2.75 -6.90 0.42
CA PRO A 200 -4.07 -6.78 1.03
C PRO A 200 -4.32 -5.37 1.58
N VAL A 201 -4.52 -4.40 0.68
CA VAL A 201 -4.58 -2.96 1.00
C VAL A 201 -5.58 -2.65 2.11
N GLN A 202 -6.77 -3.24 2.07
CA GLN A 202 -7.81 -3.02 3.08
C GLN A 202 -7.39 -3.45 4.50
N ALA A 203 -6.52 -4.45 4.62
CA ALA A 203 -6.01 -4.95 5.90
C ALA A 203 -4.90 -4.06 6.51
N LEU A 204 -4.48 -3.01 5.81
CA LEU A 204 -3.43 -2.07 6.27
C LEU A 204 -3.93 -1.04 7.29
N ALA A 205 -5.23 -0.99 7.58
CA ALA A 205 -5.83 -0.01 8.50
C ALA A 205 -5.10 0.03 9.86
N ASP A 206 -4.83 -1.13 10.45
CA ASP A 206 -4.15 -1.26 11.75
C ASP A 206 -2.62 -1.28 11.63
N ALA A 207 -2.07 -1.27 10.41
CA ALA A 207 -0.64 -1.31 10.19
C ALA A 207 0.00 0.06 10.46
N LYS A 208 1.15 0.06 11.12
CA LYS A 208 1.92 1.28 11.39
C LYS A 208 3.01 1.46 10.34
N VAL A 209 3.18 2.67 9.83
CA VAL A 209 4.34 3.02 9.00
C VAL A 209 5.31 3.85 9.81
N VAL A 210 6.55 3.39 9.89
CA VAL A 210 7.69 4.13 10.44
C VAL A 210 8.53 4.62 9.27
N THR A 211 8.78 5.92 9.17
CA THR A 211 9.53 6.51 8.05
C THR A 211 10.73 7.29 8.58
N SER A 212 11.89 7.09 7.97
CA SER A 212 13.06 7.92 8.20
C SER A 212 12.86 9.32 7.64
N CYS A 213 13.19 10.33 8.42
CA CYS A 213 13.20 11.73 8.02
C CYS A 213 14.56 12.37 8.34
N PRO A 214 14.88 13.55 7.79
CA PRO A 214 16.15 14.23 8.05
C PRO A 214 16.46 14.45 9.54
N ASP A 215 15.43 14.68 10.36
CA ASP A 215 15.56 14.89 11.81
C ASP A 215 15.75 13.58 12.59
N SER A 216 15.43 12.44 11.98
CA SER A 216 15.50 11.12 12.62
C SER A 216 15.80 10.01 11.59
N PRO A 217 16.97 10.05 10.92
CA PRO A 217 17.30 9.13 9.83
C PRO A 217 17.38 7.67 10.28
N GLY A 218 17.73 7.45 11.55
CA GLY A 218 17.86 6.12 12.16
C GLY A 218 16.58 5.54 12.76
N ILE A 219 15.44 6.24 12.72
CA ILE A 219 14.21 5.82 13.43
C ILE A 219 13.71 4.45 12.98
N VAL A 220 13.80 4.14 11.68
CA VAL A 220 13.39 2.83 11.16
C VAL A 220 14.28 1.73 11.69
N PHE A 221 15.60 1.94 11.73
CA PHE A 221 16.53 0.96 12.29
C PHE A 221 16.34 0.80 13.80
N GLY A 222 16.04 1.88 14.53
CA GLY A 222 15.66 1.80 15.95
C GLY A 222 14.42 0.94 16.14
N ALA A 223 13.36 1.20 15.36
CA ALA A 223 12.15 0.40 15.40
C ALA A 223 12.38 -1.06 15.02
N ALA A 224 13.29 -1.37 14.08
CA ALA A 224 13.66 -2.74 13.73
C ALA A 224 14.46 -3.43 14.85
N LEU A 225 15.35 -2.70 15.53
CA LEU A 225 16.10 -3.21 16.69
C LEU A 225 15.17 -3.52 17.87
N ASP A 226 14.16 -2.68 18.11
CA ASP A 226 13.16 -2.89 19.17
C ASP A 226 12.32 -4.16 18.95
N LEU A 227 12.33 -4.73 17.74
CA LEU A 227 11.66 -6.00 17.42
C LEU A 227 12.53 -7.24 17.66
N CYS A 228 13.83 -7.06 17.93
CA CYS A 228 14.74 -8.15 18.28
C CYS A 228 14.51 -8.58 19.74
N ASP A 229 13.38 -9.26 20.00
CA ASP A 229 12.96 -9.70 21.32
C ASP A 229 13.52 -11.11 21.65
N PRO A 230 14.21 -11.31 22.78
CA PRO A 230 14.62 -12.64 23.23
C PRO A 230 13.46 -13.63 23.50
N GLN A 231 12.22 -13.16 23.60
CA GLN A 231 11.03 -13.99 23.86
C GLN A 231 10.41 -14.60 22.61
N LEU A 232 10.97 -14.35 21.43
CA LEU A 232 10.51 -14.97 20.20
C LEU A 232 10.71 -16.50 20.24
N ASP A 233 9.80 -17.20 19.59
CA ASP A 233 9.89 -18.63 19.32
C ASP A 233 10.65 -18.88 17.99
N GLN A 234 10.48 -17.99 17.00
CA GLN A 234 11.15 -18.06 15.70
C GLN A 234 11.28 -16.68 15.03
N PHE A 235 12.35 -16.49 14.27
CA PHE A 235 12.55 -15.28 13.47
C PHE A 235 12.94 -15.60 12.03
N ARG A 236 12.25 -14.98 11.05
CA ARG A 236 12.64 -15.04 9.64
C ARG A 236 12.87 -13.65 9.08
N ALA A 237 13.90 -13.46 8.26
CA ALA A 237 14.22 -12.16 7.69
C ALA A 237 14.71 -12.19 6.25
N LEU A 238 14.31 -11.21 5.46
CA LEU A 238 14.96 -10.85 4.20
C LEU A 238 15.56 -9.46 4.39
N THR A 239 16.85 -9.29 4.11
CA THR A 239 17.51 -7.99 4.21
C THR A 239 18.29 -7.64 2.96
N SER A 240 18.09 -6.41 2.49
CA SER A 240 18.75 -5.84 1.30
C SER A 240 19.56 -4.58 1.66
N ILE A 241 19.71 -4.33 2.97
CA ILE A 241 20.58 -3.28 3.51
C ILE A 241 21.50 -3.88 4.54
N TYR A 242 22.78 -3.48 4.49
CA TYR A 242 23.75 -3.79 5.53
C TYR A 242 23.76 -2.69 6.60
N ASN A 243 23.33 -3.04 7.81
CA ASN A 243 23.37 -2.17 8.99
C ASN A 243 24.09 -2.89 10.15
N PRO A 244 25.32 -2.48 10.54
CA PRO A 244 26.09 -3.21 11.54
C PRO A 244 25.42 -3.36 12.91
N PRO A 245 24.74 -2.34 13.48
CA PRO A 245 23.92 -2.52 14.68
C PRO A 245 22.87 -3.62 14.57
N LEU A 246 22.13 -3.68 13.46
CA LEU A 246 21.09 -4.68 13.23
C LEU A 246 21.66 -6.10 13.12
N PHE A 247 22.74 -6.28 12.35
CA PHE A 247 23.44 -7.56 12.24
C PHE A 247 24.02 -8.05 13.58
N ARG A 248 24.49 -7.12 14.44
CA ARG A 248 24.91 -7.48 15.82
C ARG A 248 23.74 -7.92 16.69
N ALA A 249 22.55 -7.35 16.50
CA ALA A 249 21.35 -7.79 17.21
C ALA A 249 20.91 -9.18 16.75
N TYR A 250 20.89 -9.44 15.43
CA TYR A 250 20.60 -10.77 14.88
C TYR A 250 21.59 -11.83 15.37
N ASN A 251 22.90 -11.55 15.36
CA ASN A 251 23.90 -12.47 15.93
C ASN A 251 23.60 -12.83 17.40
N ARG A 252 23.12 -11.85 18.18
CA ARG A 252 22.80 -12.07 19.59
C ARG A 252 21.60 -13.00 19.75
N LEU A 253 20.57 -12.85 18.92
CA LEU A 253 19.41 -13.75 18.91
C LEU A 253 19.84 -15.18 18.57
N LEU A 254 20.66 -15.36 17.53
CA LEU A 254 21.18 -16.68 17.14
C LEU A 254 22.06 -17.31 18.24
N LYS A 255 22.90 -16.51 18.92
CA LYS A 255 23.69 -16.96 20.07
C LYS A 255 22.86 -17.35 21.30
N TRP A 256 21.62 -16.89 21.38
CA TRP A 256 20.67 -17.35 22.41
C TRP A 256 19.93 -18.62 22.00
N GLY A 257 20.18 -19.14 20.80
CA GLY A 257 19.54 -20.35 20.28
C GLY A 257 18.15 -20.12 19.73
N LEU A 258 17.82 -18.87 19.32
CA LEU A 258 16.58 -18.60 18.61
C LEU A 258 16.64 -19.23 17.21
N PRO A 259 15.73 -20.17 16.86
CA PRO A 259 15.66 -20.71 15.51
C PRO A 259 15.29 -19.62 14.50
N GLY A 260 15.86 -19.70 13.31
CA GLY A 260 15.50 -18.71 12.29
C GLY A 260 15.99 -19.00 10.88
N GLU A 261 15.51 -18.17 9.96
CA GLU A 261 15.87 -18.24 8.55
C GLU A 261 16.18 -16.83 8.03
N ALA A 262 17.19 -16.69 7.18
CA ALA A 262 17.55 -15.39 6.61
C ALA A 262 17.80 -15.45 5.10
N ILE A 263 17.32 -14.43 4.39
CA ILE A 263 17.66 -14.18 2.98
C ILE A 263 18.47 -12.89 2.94
N VAL A 264 19.60 -12.93 2.24
CA VAL A 264 20.37 -11.73 1.88
C VAL A 264 20.35 -11.55 0.37
N ASP A 265 20.27 -10.32 -0.09
CA ASP A 265 20.44 -10.00 -1.51
C ASP A 265 21.93 -9.97 -1.89
N ASN A 266 22.25 -9.82 -3.18
CA ASN A 266 23.64 -9.85 -3.64
C ASN A 266 24.49 -8.73 -3.02
N PHE A 267 23.90 -7.55 -2.81
CA PHE A 267 24.60 -6.44 -2.17
C PHE A 267 25.01 -6.76 -0.74
N VAL A 268 24.10 -7.29 0.07
CA VAL A 268 24.38 -7.67 1.46
C VAL A 268 25.35 -8.85 1.51
N TYR A 269 25.20 -9.84 0.63
CA TYR A 269 26.11 -10.98 0.52
C TYR A 269 27.57 -10.51 0.31
N GLU A 270 27.81 -9.66 -0.69
CA GLU A 270 29.14 -9.09 -0.96
C GLU A 270 29.68 -8.27 0.23
N LYS A 271 28.81 -7.52 0.92
CA LYS A 271 29.19 -6.77 2.12
C LYS A 271 29.61 -7.66 3.27
N LEU A 272 28.89 -8.76 3.52
CA LEU A 272 29.25 -9.70 4.58
C LEU A 272 30.63 -10.32 4.33
N HIS A 273 30.92 -10.72 3.08
CA HIS A 273 32.23 -11.20 2.68
C HIS A 273 33.33 -10.14 2.92
N ALA A 274 33.13 -8.92 2.43
CA ALA A 274 34.09 -7.83 2.58
C ALA A 274 34.34 -7.41 4.06
N GLN A 275 33.41 -7.69 4.97
CA GLN A 275 33.53 -7.38 6.39
C GLN A 275 34.05 -8.58 7.23
N GLY A 276 34.38 -9.71 6.61
CA GLY A 276 34.80 -10.92 7.32
C GLY A 276 33.69 -11.54 8.17
N LEU A 277 32.43 -11.32 7.78
CA LEU A 277 31.23 -11.83 8.43
C LEU A 277 30.68 -13.07 7.70
N GLU A 278 31.57 -13.82 7.05
CA GLU A 278 31.25 -15.03 6.27
C GLU A 278 30.61 -16.13 7.13
N HIS A 279 30.84 -16.13 8.44
CA HIS A 279 30.24 -17.08 9.37
C HIS A 279 28.71 -16.99 9.40
N PHE A 280 28.10 -15.85 9.06
CA PHE A 280 26.65 -15.79 8.87
C PHE A 280 26.19 -16.53 7.61
N LEU A 281 27.06 -16.65 6.61
CA LEU A 281 26.81 -17.33 5.33
C LEU A 281 27.16 -18.83 5.39
N ASP A 282 27.79 -19.26 6.48
CA ASP A 282 28.18 -20.64 6.74
C ASP A 282 27.32 -21.15 7.90
N ASP A 283 26.14 -21.71 7.57
CA ASP A 283 25.15 -22.39 8.43
C ASP A 283 25.76 -23.30 9.53
N SER A 284 27.04 -23.65 9.42
CA SER A 284 27.86 -24.34 10.41
C SER A 284 27.93 -23.75 11.84
N GLU A 285 27.79 -22.43 12.05
CA GLU A 285 27.94 -21.83 13.41
C GLU A 285 26.66 -22.01 14.27
N PHE A 286 25.49 -22.12 13.64
CA PHE A 286 24.20 -22.10 14.31
C PHE A 286 23.31 -23.24 13.80
N ALA A 287 23.16 -24.29 14.61
CA ALA A 287 22.49 -25.53 14.20
C ALA A 287 21.01 -25.37 13.78
N ASP A 288 20.32 -24.35 14.30
CA ASP A 288 18.90 -24.07 14.03
C ASP A 288 18.72 -22.80 13.16
N PHE A 289 19.68 -22.49 12.29
CA PHE A 289 19.65 -21.32 11.42
C PHE A 289 20.00 -21.65 9.97
N ASP A 290 19.09 -21.32 9.06
CA ASP A 290 19.31 -21.44 7.62
C ASP A 290 19.49 -20.06 6.97
N ILE A 291 20.38 -19.96 5.99
CA ILE A 291 20.58 -18.74 5.20
C ILE A 291 20.57 -19.03 3.70
N GLY A 292 19.82 -18.21 2.97
CA GLY A 292 19.80 -18.16 1.53
C GLY A 292 20.35 -16.84 1.00
N TRP A 293 20.83 -16.83 -0.25
CA TRP A 293 21.19 -15.59 -0.94
C TRP A 293 20.52 -15.49 -2.31
N LEU A 294 20.24 -14.26 -2.73
CA LEU A 294 19.74 -13.94 -4.06
C LEU A 294 20.83 -13.28 -4.89
N GLU A 295 20.86 -13.55 -6.20
CA GLU A 295 21.77 -12.88 -7.14
C GLU A 295 21.32 -11.45 -7.48
N GLU A 296 20.04 -11.15 -7.29
CA GLU A 296 19.48 -9.81 -7.51
C GLU A 296 19.74 -8.87 -6.32
N GLN A 297 19.78 -7.57 -6.60
CA GLN A 297 19.69 -6.53 -5.56
C GLN A 297 18.24 -6.15 -5.38
N LEU A 298 17.83 -5.97 -4.12
CA LEU A 298 16.43 -5.70 -3.78
C LEU A 298 16.27 -4.37 -3.05
N THR A 299 15.08 -3.80 -3.19
CA THR A 299 14.65 -2.57 -2.51
C THR A 299 13.64 -2.84 -1.40
N LEU A 300 13.67 -4.08 -0.89
CA LEU A 300 12.71 -4.62 0.07
C LEU A 300 13.46 -5.28 1.23
N GLY A 301 12.92 -5.17 2.44
CA GLY A 301 13.28 -6.02 3.57
C GLY A 301 12.04 -6.60 4.21
N ILE A 302 12.12 -7.81 4.72
CA ILE A 302 11.00 -8.51 5.39
C ILE A 302 11.50 -9.00 6.74
N GLY A 303 10.68 -8.88 7.78
CA GLY A 303 10.90 -9.50 9.08
C GLY A 303 9.62 -10.17 9.55
N LEU A 304 9.69 -11.44 9.93
CA LEU A 304 8.59 -12.25 10.45
C LEU A 304 8.95 -12.69 11.86
N TYR A 305 8.03 -12.44 12.79
CA TYR A 305 8.22 -12.69 14.21
C TYR A 305 7.08 -13.58 14.70
N ASP A 306 7.40 -14.83 15.03
CA ASP A 306 6.48 -15.89 15.47
C ASP A 306 5.23 -16.09 14.59
N ASP A 307 5.30 -15.74 13.30
CA ASP A 307 4.16 -15.71 12.37
C ASP A 307 2.93 -14.95 12.91
N ARG A 308 3.17 -13.98 13.80
CA ARG A 308 2.14 -13.11 14.42
C ARG A 308 2.35 -11.64 14.12
N LYS A 309 3.54 -11.28 13.67
CA LYS A 309 3.91 -9.91 13.31
C LYS A 309 4.81 -9.92 12.09
N VAL A 310 4.55 -8.99 11.19
CA VAL A 310 5.35 -8.76 10.00
C VAL A 310 5.86 -7.32 9.98
N THR A 311 7.10 -7.16 9.52
CA THR A 311 7.65 -5.88 9.10
C THR A 311 8.11 -5.93 7.66
N ILE A 312 7.82 -4.87 6.91
CA ILE A 312 8.26 -4.75 5.52
C ILE A 312 8.90 -3.39 5.32
N GLY A 313 10.22 -3.40 5.16
CA GLY A 313 11.00 -2.23 4.75
C GLY A 313 10.94 -2.05 3.25
N ALA A 314 10.76 -0.80 2.81
CA ALA A 314 10.87 -0.40 1.41
C ALA A 314 11.92 0.71 1.29
N TYR A 315 12.81 0.56 0.31
CA TYR A 315 14.00 1.37 0.11
C TYR A 315 13.93 2.10 -1.24
N ASN A 316 14.41 3.34 -1.32
CA ASN A 316 14.47 4.06 -2.60
C ASN A 316 15.73 3.67 -3.39
N GLU A 317 15.57 3.41 -4.69
CA GLU A 317 16.70 3.36 -5.66
C GLU A 317 17.18 4.75 -6.07
N THR A 318 16.28 5.75 -5.99
CA THR A 318 16.51 7.11 -6.49
C THR A 318 16.12 8.17 -5.45
N GLY A 319 16.94 9.23 -5.37
CA GLY A 319 16.92 10.23 -4.30
C GLY A 319 17.97 9.95 -3.22
N ASP A 320 18.35 10.97 -2.44
CA ASP A 320 19.37 10.83 -1.38
C ASP A 320 19.02 9.62 -0.51
N ALA A 321 19.92 8.63 -0.52
CA ALA A 321 19.75 7.23 -0.13
C ALA A 321 19.45 6.97 1.37
N THR A 322 18.70 7.86 2.01
CA THR A 322 18.46 7.91 3.46
C THR A 322 17.01 7.69 3.85
N HIS A 323 16.07 7.64 2.90
CA HIS A 323 14.64 7.58 3.18
C HIS A 323 14.11 6.15 3.11
N ILE A 324 14.05 5.50 4.27
CA ILE A 324 13.47 4.17 4.46
C ILE A 324 12.05 4.33 5.00
N ALA A 325 11.11 3.52 4.54
CA ALA A 325 9.81 3.35 5.19
C ALA A 325 9.62 1.89 5.56
N MET A 326 9.09 1.62 6.75
CA MET A 326 8.83 0.27 7.24
C MET A 326 7.38 0.17 7.70
N LEU A 327 6.64 -0.73 7.08
CA LEU A 327 5.34 -1.19 7.56
C LEU A 327 5.55 -2.16 8.72
N VAL A 328 4.72 -2.05 9.77
CA VAL A 328 4.65 -2.97 10.90
C VAL A 328 3.19 -3.36 11.08
N SER A 329 2.88 -4.66 11.09
CA SER A 329 1.51 -5.14 11.25
C SER A 329 1.45 -6.42 12.07
N THR A 330 0.36 -6.57 12.83
CA THR A 330 -0.07 -7.81 13.49
C THR A 330 -1.42 -8.29 12.95
N ASN A 331 -1.93 -7.66 11.89
CA ASN A 331 -3.15 -8.11 11.22
C ASN A 331 -2.84 -9.42 10.47
N GLN A 332 -3.57 -10.50 10.75
CA GLN A 332 -3.26 -11.83 10.24
C GLN A 332 -3.20 -11.86 8.70
N THR A 333 -4.10 -11.16 8.00
CA THR A 333 -4.09 -11.11 6.53
C THR A 333 -2.79 -10.49 5.99
N VAL A 334 -2.26 -9.47 6.66
CA VAL A 334 -0.98 -8.85 6.28
C VAL A 334 0.21 -9.75 6.63
N VAL A 335 0.13 -10.47 7.75
CA VAL A 335 1.14 -11.43 8.17
C VAL A 335 1.22 -12.60 7.18
N ASP A 336 0.09 -13.21 6.84
CA ASP A 336 0.00 -14.31 5.86
C ASP A 336 0.58 -13.88 4.51
N TRP A 337 0.19 -12.69 4.02
CA TRP A 337 0.78 -12.13 2.81
C TRP A 337 2.30 -11.92 2.91
N GLY A 338 2.79 -11.45 4.06
CA GLY A 338 4.23 -11.30 4.30
C GLY A 338 4.99 -12.63 4.31
N ILE A 339 4.36 -13.70 4.81
CA ILE A 339 4.89 -15.07 4.79
C ILE A 339 4.95 -15.58 3.35
N ASP A 340 3.88 -15.43 2.57
CA ASP A 340 3.84 -15.85 1.16
C ASP A 340 4.88 -15.10 0.31
N LEU A 341 5.03 -13.79 0.56
CA LEU A 341 6.05 -12.96 -0.07
C LEU A 341 7.46 -13.44 0.29
N TYR A 342 7.72 -13.71 1.56
CA TYR A 342 9.01 -14.26 2.01
C TYR A 342 9.32 -15.60 1.35
N ASN A 343 8.35 -16.52 1.35
CA ASN A 343 8.50 -17.86 0.78
C ASN A 343 8.81 -17.79 -0.72
N THR A 344 8.20 -16.86 -1.45
CA THR A 344 8.50 -16.61 -2.88
C THR A 344 9.98 -16.28 -3.10
N TYR A 345 10.60 -15.51 -2.20
CA TYR A 345 12.02 -15.21 -2.26
C TYR A 345 12.87 -16.39 -1.77
N TRP A 346 12.44 -17.09 -0.73
CA TRP A 346 13.13 -18.26 -0.19
C TRP A 346 13.30 -19.37 -1.23
N GLU A 347 12.25 -19.65 -2.01
CA GLU A 347 12.27 -20.64 -3.09
C GLU A 347 13.26 -20.30 -4.22
N ARG A 348 13.54 -19.01 -4.42
CA ARG A 348 14.48 -18.50 -5.44
C ARG A 348 15.91 -18.38 -4.89
N ALA A 349 16.06 -18.36 -3.57
CA ALA A 349 17.35 -18.17 -2.92
C ALA A 349 18.24 -19.40 -3.10
N HIS A 350 19.50 -19.15 -3.44
CA HIS A 350 20.52 -20.18 -3.42
C HIS A 350 20.88 -20.51 -1.97
N ARG A 351 21.11 -21.79 -1.71
CA ARG A 351 21.49 -22.32 -0.40
C ARG A 351 22.74 -23.17 -0.53
N LYS A 352 23.64 -23.09 0.44
CA LYS A 352 24.93 -23.81 0.40
C LYS A 352 24.73 -25.33 0.40
N ALA A 353 23.69 -25.84 1.08
CA ALA A 353 23.31 -27.25 1.04
C ALA A 353 23.02 -27.79 -0.38
N GLU A 354 22.69 -26.92 -1.34
CA GLU A 354 22.34 -27.29 -2.71
C GLU A 354 23.52 -27.13 -3.70
N GLN A 355 24.61 -26.45 -3.31
CA GLN A 355 25.83 -26.30 -4.10
C GLN A 355 27.05 -26.88 -3.36
N ALA A 356 27.12 -28.20 -3.24
CA ALA A 356 28.43 -28.86 -3.15
C ALA A 356 29.03 -28.92 -4.57
N PRO A 357 30.06 -28.15 -4.92
CA PRO A 357 30.74 -28.33 -6.20
C PRO A 357 31.34 -29.74 -6.25
N LYS A 358 31.09 -30.44 -7.36
CA LYS A 358 31.84 -31.66 -7.72
C LYS A 358 33.32 -31.33 -7.63
N VAL A 359 33.99 -31.89 -6.64
CA VAL A 359 35.45 -31.98 -6.63
C VAL A 359 35.83 -32.81 -7.86
N VAL A 360 36.24 -32.13 -8.93
CA VAL A 360 36.94 -32.79 -10.03
C VAL A 360 38.31 -33.15 -9.48
N SER A 361 38.45 -34.39 -9.05
CA SER A 361 39.73 -35.01 -8.73
C SER A 361 40.55 -35.10 -10.02
N GLY A 362 41.59 -34.27 -10.12
CA GLY A 362 42.68 -34.40 -11.09
C GLY A 362 43.90 -35.02 -10.45
#